data_AF-A0A9W3EST4-F1
#
_entry.id   AF-A0A9W3EST4-F1
#
_cell.length_a   1.000
_cell.length_b   1.000
_cell.length_c   1.000
_cell.angle_alpha   90.00
_cell.angle_beta   90.00
_cell.angle_gamma   90.00
#
_symmetry.space_group_name_H-M   'P 1'
#
loop_
_entity.id
_entity.type
_entity.pdbx_description
1 polymer ?
#
loop_
_entity_poly.entity_id
_entity_poly.type
_entity_poly.pdbx_seq_one_letter_code
_entity_poly.pdbx_strand_id
1 'polypeptide(L)'
;MRWRDRLAVLFFPQGMILTLAALMLFFIHLSIFASDVHNFYVTHNYDRMSFRYTVVLMFSKVISICWAAMGSLYAEMTDDKFLRCFSLTILILNGAMFFNRLSLEFLAIQYREENH
;
A
#
# COMPACT_ATOMS: atom_id res chain seq x y z
N MET A 1 -11.63 33.68 5.37
CA MET A 1 -11.63 32.22 5.13
C MET A 1 -12.02 31.97 3.68
N ARG A 2 -11.14 31.34 2.92
CA ARG A 2 -11.10 31.40 1.45
C ARG A 2 -11.94 30.24 0.91
N TRP A 3 -12.73 30.44 -0.14
CA TRP A 3 -13.63 29.41 -0.72
C TRP A 3 -12.96 28.07 -1.04
N ARG A 4 -11.63 28.07 -1.23
CA ARG A 4 -10.78 26.88 -1.36
C ARG A 4 -10.85 25.93 -0.14
N ASP A 5 -10.96 26.49 1.06
CA ASP A 5 -11.04 25.72 2.31
C ASP A 5 -12.39 25.00 2.41
N ARG A 6 -13.46 25.59 1.87
CA ARG A 6 -14.78 24.94 1.82
C ARG A 6 -14.82 23.80 0.82
N LEU A 7 -14.20 23.93 -0.35
CA LEU A 7 -14.14 22.84 -1.33
C LEU A 7 -13.30 21.65 -0.84
N ALA A 8 -12.20 21.93 -0.13
CA ALA A 8 -11.39 20.89 0.51
C ALA A 8 -12.16 20.13 1.61
N VAL A 9 -13.01 20.83 2.36
CA VAL A 9 -13.85 20.25 3.43
C VAL A 9 -15.13 19.62 2.89
N LEU A 10 -15.70 20.08 1.76
CA LEU A 10 -16.93 19.54 1.19
C LEU A 10 -16.73 18.20 0.46
N PHE A 11 -15.56 17.98 -0.15
CA PHE A 11 -15.32 16.77 -0.95
C PHE A 11 -14.60 15.64 -0.21
N PHE A 12 -13.86 15.94 0.85
CA PHE A 12 -13.23 14.92 1.69
C PHE A 12 -13.22 15.40 3.16
N PRO A 13 -13.90 14.71 4.09
CA PRO A 13 -13.65 14.89 5.52
C PRO A 13 -12.14 14.78 5.77
N GLN A 14 -11.61 15.62 6.64
CA GLN A 14 -10.16 15.77 6.86
C GLN A 14 -9.46 14.44 7.21
N GLY A 15 -10.21 13.44 7.71
CA GLY A 15 -9.74 12.07 7.96
C GLY A 15 -9.75 11.10 6.76
N MET A 16 -10.51 11.39 5.69
CA MET A 16 -10.63 10.52 4.50
C MET A 16 -9.49 10.70 3.48
N ILE A 17 -8.81 11.84 3.47
CA ILE A 17 -7.75 12.10 2.47
C ILE A 17 -6.59 11.11 2.66
N LEU A 18 -6.23 10.81 3.91
CA LEU A 18 -5.13 9.89 4.22
C LEU A 18 -5.49 8.44 3.91
N THR A 19 -6.73 8.01 4.20
CA THR A 19 -7.20 6.66 3.85
C THR A 19 -7.28 6.47 2.33
N LEU A 20 -7.74 7.48 1.60
CA LEU A 20 -7.78 7.44 0.14
C LEU A 20 -6.36 7.44 -0.48
N ALA A 21 -5.44 8.24 0.06
CA ALA A 21 -4.04 8.23 -0.38
C ALA A 21 -3.37 6.86 -0.15
N ALA A 22 -3.61 6.25 1.02
CA ALA A 22 -3.15 4.89 1.32
C ALA A 22 -3.78 3.83 0.39
N LEU A 23 -5.04 4.01 0.00
CA LEU A 23 -5.71 3.12 -0.97
C LEU A 23 -5.09 3.24 -2.38
N MET A 24 -4.79 4.46 -2.83
CA MET A 24 -4.15 4.67 -4.14
C MET A 24 -2.75 4.07 -4.17
N LEU A 25 -1.95 4.27 -3.11
CA LEU A 25 -0.65 3.61 -2.97
C LEU A 25 -0.78 2.09 -2.95
N PHE A 26 -1.78 1.55 -2.25
CA PHE A 26 -2.07 0.12 -2.25
C PHE A 26 -2.30 -0.42 -3.66
N PHE A 27 -3.06 0.25 -4.53
CA PHE A 27 -3.25 -0.20 -5.91
C PHE A 27 -1.97 -0.18 -6.75
N ILE A 28 -1.12 0.83 -6.54
CA ILE A 28 0.21 0.89 -7.18
C ILE A 28 1.06 -0.30 -6.71
N HIS A 29 1.08 -0.56 -5.41
CA HIS A 29 1.81 -1.71 -4.86
C HIS A 29 1.24 -3.05 -5.33
N LEU A 30 -0.09 -3.16 -5.50
CA LEU A 30 -0.75 -4.36 -6.00
C LEU A 30 -0.35 -4.66 -7.44
N SER A 31 -0.39 -3.64 -8.30
CA SER A 31 -0.06 -3.79 -9.72
C SER A 31 1.41 -4.16 -9.92
N ILE A 32 2.32 -3.53 -9.16
CA ILE A 32 3.75 -3.90 -9.17
C ILE A 32 3.92 -5.34 -8.66
N PHE A 33 3.28 -5.71 -7.55
CA PHE A 33 3.37 -7.06 -7.01
C PHE A 33 2.83 -8.12 -7.98
N ALA A 34 1.68 -7.88 -8.61
CA ALA A 34 1.11 -8.77 -9.61
C ALA A 34 2.06 -8.95 -10.82
N SER A 35 2.68 -7.85 -11.28
CA SER A 35 3.69 -7.91 -12.33
C SER A 35 4.91 -8.72 -11.90
N ASP A 36 5.39 -8.54 -10.66
CA ASP A 36 6.55 -9.28 -10.15
C ASP A 36 6.25 -10.78 -10.00
N VAL A 37 5.07 -11.15 -9.49
CA VAL A 37 4.63 -12.56 -9.39
C VAL A 37 4.49 -13.20 -10.77
N HIS A 38 3.90 -12.48 -11.73
CA HIS A 38 3.78 -12.96 -13.11
C HIS A 38 5.17 -13.15 -13.76
N ASN A 39 6.10 -12.23 -13.51
CA ASN A 39 7.47 -12.35 -13.99
C ASN A 39 8.25 -13.48 -13.31
N PHE A 40 7.94 -13.78 -12.04
CA PHE A 40 8.54 -14.87 -11.27
C PHE A 40 8.08 -16.24 -11.73
N TYR A 41 6.76 -16.44 -11.75
CA TYR A 41 6.18 -17.77 -11.88
C TYR A 41 5.87 -18.16 -13.32
N VAL A 42 5.51 -17.19 -14.17
CA VAL A 42 5.05 -17.47 -15.54
C VAL A 42 6.19 -17.29 -16.52
N THR A 43 6.75 -16.08 -16.61
CA THR A 43 7.71 -15.75 -17.68
C THR A 43 9.17 -16.00 -17.31
N HIS A 44 9.48 -16.29 -16.05
CA HIS A 44 10.85 -16.51 -15.53
C HIS A 44 11.84 -15.39 -15.94
N ASN A 45 11.34 -14.17 -16.15
CA ASN A 45 12.11 -13.00 -16.60
C ASN A 45 12.52 -12.14 -15.40
N TYR A 46 13.54 -12.61 -14.67
CA TYR A 46 14.02 -11.98 -13.44
C TYR A 46 14.54 -10.55 -13.60
N ASP A 47 15.03 -10.18 -14.79
CA ASP A 47 15.51 -8.81 -15.08
C ASP A 47 14.41 -7.75 -15.07
N ARG A 48 13.15 -8.15 -15.25
CA ARG A 48 11.98 -7.25 -15.23
C ARG A 48 11.37 -7.08 -13.84
N MET A 49 11.94 -7.70 -12.82
CA MET A 49 11.44 -7.56 -11.45
C MET A 49 11.85 -6.25 -10.82
N SER A 50 10.95 -5.71 -10.01
CA SER A 50 11.16 -4.42 -9.35
C SER A 50 12.15 -4.45 -8.17
N PHE A 51 12.96 -5.51 -8.02
CA PHE A 51 13.92 -5.66 -6.92
C PHE A 51 14.94 -4.52 -6.83
N ARG A 52 15.32 -3.92 -7.96
CA ARG A 52 16.22 -2.74 -7.99
C ARG A 52 15.62 -1.53 -7.26
N TYR A 53 14.30 -1.45 -7.16
CA TYR A 53 13.56 -0.39 -6.48
C TYR A 53 12.97 -0.85 -5.14
N THR A 54 13.34 -2.02 -4.63
CA THR A 54 12.79 -2.58 -3.38
C THR A 54 12.89 -1.61 -2.21
N VAL A 55 13.99 -0.88 -2.04
CA VAL A 55 14.13 0.11 -0.95
C VAL A 55 13.06 1.21 -1.04
N VAL A 56 12.85 1.77 -2.23
CA VAL A 56 11.85 2.81 -2.48
C VAL A 56 10.43 2.25 -2.29
N LEU A 57 10.20 1.02 -2.77
CA LEU A 57 8.91 0.34 -2.62
C LEU A 57 8.59 0.05 -1.16
N MET A 58 9.55 -0.45 -0.38
CA MET A 58 9.40 -0.67 1.06
C MET A 58 9.13 0.63 1.81
N PHE A 59 9.86 1.70 1.50
CA PHE A 59 9.64 3.01 2.12
C PHE A 59 8.23 3.53 1.82
N SER A 60 7.78 3.43 0.58
CA SER A 60 6.42 3.82 0.19
C SER A 60 5.31 2.96 0.81
N LYS A 61 5.56 1.66 1.04
CA LYS A 61 4.64 0.77 1.78
C LYS A 61 4.48 1.20 3.23
N VAL A 62 5.59 1.51 3.90
CA VAL A 62 5.58 1.98 5.30
C VAL A 62 4.79 3.29 5.41
N ILE A 63 5.04 4.24 4.49
CA ILE A 63 4.26 5.50 4.44
C ILE A 63 2.77 5.20 4.24
N SER A 64 2.41 4.29 3.34
CA SER A 64 1.02 3.89 3.11
C SER A 64 0.35 3.32 4.36
N ILE A 65 1.05 2.48 5.12
CA ILE A 65 0.58 1.93 6.40
C ILE A 65 0.40 3.05 7.43
N CYS A 66 1.36 3.96 7.57
CA CYS A 66 1.25 5.09 8.47
C CYS A 66 0.06 5.99 8.13
N TRP A 67 -0.19 6.25 6.84
CA TRP A 67 -1.35 7.03 6.40
C TRP A 67 -2.68 6.30 6.64
N ALA A 68 -2.73 4.98 6.41
CA ALA A 68 -3.90 4.17 6.74
C ALA A 68 -4.20 4.16 8.25
N ALA A 69 -3.15 4.05 9.08
CA ALA A 69 -3.27 4.07 10.54
C ALA A 69 -3.75 5.44 11.05
N MET A 70 -3.15 6.53 10.56
CA MET A 70 -3.61 7.89 10.87
C MET A 70 -5.04 8.13 10.42
N GLY A 71 -5.40 7.67 9.22
CA GLY A 71 -6.78 7.72 8.72
C GLY A 71 -7.77 6.96 9.60
N SER A 72 -7.36 5.82 10.16
CA SER A 72 -8.17 5.07 11.12
C SER A 72 -8.36 5.78 12.45
N LEU A 73 -7.31 6.42 12.97
CA LEU A 73 -7.41 7.23 14.18
C LEU A 73 -8.32 8.44 13.98
N TYR A 74 -8.23 9.11 12.83
CA TYR A 74 -9.14 10.22 12.50
C TYR A 74 -10.59 9.75 12.38
N ALA A 75 -10.85 8.60 11.76
CA ALA A 75 -12.20 8.04 11.64
C ALA A 75 -12.80 7.71 13.03
N GLU A 76 -11.97 7.22 13.95
CA GLU A 76 -12.36 6.97 15.33
C GLU A 76 -12.66 8.26 16.10
N MET A 77 -11.87 9.33 15.91
CA MET A 77 -12.16 10.64 16.52
C MET A 77 -13.46 11.28 16.00
N THR A 78 -13.89 10.95 14.78
CA THR A 78 -15.16 11.43 14.20
C THR A 78 -16.37 10.53 14.50
N ASP A 79 -16.19 9.45 15.28
CA ASP A 79 -17.21 8.46 15.68
C ASP A 79 -18.01 7.84 14.51
N ASP A 80 -17.42 7.84 13.31
CA ASP A 80 -18.01 7.28 12.11
C ASP A 80 -17.62 5.80 11.95
N LYS A 81 -18.57 4.91 12.26
CA LYS A 81 -18.37 3.45 12.19
C LYS A 81 -18.04 2.95 10.79
N PHE A 82 -18.59 3.56 9.74
CA PHE A 82 -18.36 3.11 8.36
C PHE A 82 -16.94 3.47 7.91
N LEU A 83 -16.53 4.72 8.16
CA LEU A 83 -15.18 5.18 7.84
C LEU A 83 -14.11 4.43 8.63
N ARG A 84 -14.37 4.12 9.90
CA ARG A 84 -13.46 3.32 10.73
C ARG A 84 -13.30 1.90 10.20
N CYS A 85 -14.40 1.25 9.80
CA CYS A 85 -14.32 -0.08 9.21
C CYS A 85 -13.49 -0.05 7.92
N PHE A 86 -13.77 0.91 7.04
CA PHE A 86 -13.08 1.07 5.76
C PHE A 86 -11.58 1.35 5.94
N SER A 87 -11.20 2.25 6.85
CA SER A 87 -9.80 2.55 7.14
C SER A 87 -9.04 1.35 7.71
N LEU A 88 -9.67 0.58 8.61
CA LEU A 88 -9.10 -0.64 9.16
C LEU A 88 -8.91 -1.71 8.10
N THR A 89 -9.86 -1.87 7.17
CA THR A 89 -9.70 -2.78 6.03
C THR A 89 -8.50 -2.38 5.17
N ILE A 90 -8.34 -1.08 4.86
CA ILE A 90 -7.19 -0.58 4.08
C ILE A 90 -5.87 -0.83 4.83
N LEU A 91 -5.86 -0.64 6.16
CA LEU A 91 -4.69 -0.90 6.99
C LEU A 91 -4.28 -2.37 6.95
N ILE A 92 -5.25 -3.29 7.13
CA ILE A 92 -5.02 -4.74 7.07
C ILE A 92 -4.52 -5.14 5.67
N LEU A 93 -5.13 -4.60 4.61
CA LEU A 93 -4.73 -4.87 3.23
C LEU A 93 -3.30 -4.40 2.95
N ASN A 94 -2.91 -3.20 3.37
CA ASN A 94 -1.55 -2.70 3.24
C ASN A 94 -0.55 -3.57 4.01
N GLY A 95 -0.90 -3.99 5.23
CA GLY A 95 -0.10 -4.90 6.04
C GLY A 95 0.09 -6.28 5.37
N ALA A 96 -1.00 -6.91 4.93
CA ALA A 96 -0.95 -8.20 4.23
C ALA A 96 -0.09 -8.11 2.95
N MET A 97 -0.19 -7.02 2.20
CA MET A 97 0.61 -6.81 1.00
C MET A 97 2.09 -6.54 1.29
N PHE A 98 2.43 -6.01 2.47
CA PHE A 98 3.82 -5.88 2.91
C PHE A 98 4.44 -7.27 3.16
N PHE A 99 3.74 -8.15 3.87
CA PHE A 99 4.20 -9.52 4.08
C PHE A 99 4.30 -10.34 2.80
N ASN A 100 3.32 -10.24 1.90
CA ASN A 100 3.36 -10.91 0.59
C ASN A 100 4.60 -10.48 -0.23
N ARG A 101 4.95 -9.19 -0.18
CA ARG A 101 6.15 -8.67 -0.86
C ARG A 101 7.42 -9.26 -0.27
N LEU A 102 7.55 -9.28 1.07
CA LEU A 102 8.69 -9.89 1.76
C LEU A 102 8.83 -11.37 1.43
N SER A 103 7.72 -12.10 1.39
CA SER A 103 7.72 -13.53 1.03
C SER A 103 8.22 -13.76 -0.40
N LEU A 104 7.80 -12.94 -1.37
CA LEU A 104 8.29 -13.02 -2.74
C LEU A 104 9.78 -12.69 -2.85
N GLU A 105 10.26 -11.69 -2.11
CA GLU A 105 11.69 -11.35 -2.05
C GLU A 105 12.52 -12.50 -1.46
N PHE A 106 12.04 -13.13 -0.39
CA PHE A 106 12.71 -14.27 0.21
C PHE A 106 12.76 -15.49 -0.75
N LEU A 107 11.63 -15.81 -1.38
CA LEU A 107 11.57 -16.89 -2.38
C LEU A 107 12.50 -16.63 -3.56
N ALA A 108 12.58 -15.38 -4.03
CA ALA A 108 13.44 -15.03 -5.14
C ALA A 108 14.94 -15.10 -4.79
N ILE A 109 15.31 -14.82 -3.54
CA ILE A 109 16.69 -15.00 -3.04
C ILE A 109 17.02 -16.50 -2.99
N GLN A 110 16.17 -17.32 -2.36
CA GLN A 110 16.39 -18.77 -2.29
C GLN A 110 16.51 -19.41 -3.68
N TYR A 111 15.63 -19.04 -4.60
CA TYR A 111 15.68 -19.54 -5.98
C TYR A 111 16.98 -19.17 -6.70
N ARG A 112 17.54 -17.98 -6.45
CA ARG A 112 18.82 -17.57 -7.02
C ARG A 112 19.99 -18.33 -6.40
N GLU A 113 19.93 -18.62 -5.10
CA GLU A 113 20.95 -19.39 -4.37
C GLU A 113 20.95 -20.87 -4.78
N GLU A 114 19.79 -21.45 -5.10
CA GLU A 114 19.67 -22.86 -5.47
C GLU A 114 20.08 -23.15 -6.93
N ASN A 115 20.06 -22.15 -7.82
CA ASN A 115 20.44 -22.28 -9.24
C ASN A 115 21.86 -21.79 -9.56
N HIS A 116 22.63 -21.38 -8.55
CA HIS A 116 24.04 -20.96 -8.66
C HIS A 116 24.97 -21.94 -7.95
#